data_AF-A0A8C3F992-F1
#
_entry.id   AF-A0A8C3F992-F1
#
_cell.length_a   1.000
_cell.length_b   1.000
_cell.length_c   1.000
_cell.angle_alpha   90.00
_cell.angle_beta   90.00
_cell.angle_gamma   90.00
#
_symmetry.space_group_name_H-M   'P 1'
#
loop_
_entity.id
_entity.type
_entity.pdbx_description
1 polymer ?
#
loop_
_entity_poly.entity_id
_entity_poly.type
_entity_poly.pdbx_seq_one_letter_code
_entity_poly.pdbx_strand_id
1 'polypeptide(L)'
;MNTTEINSFTMTPLGFIPDFKNATLVPVNETACENWSEVHHLVFHVANICFAVGLVIPTTLNFHMIFLRGLLATGCVLFIIWAMLYRCALDIMIWNSVFLVLNFLHFIYLLFKRRPIKIEKEFSSLYKRMFEPLHVPPELFKRLTGQFCNIQTLKTGQAYAAEDKTSVDDRLSILLKGKMKVSYRGHFLHNIYPCAFIDSPEFRSTQMNRGEKFQVTITADDNCKFLCWSRERLTYFLESEPFLYEIFRYLIGKDITNKLYSLNDPTLSDKTSKKMEQQPSLCSQLSVMQMRNSMASSSDSEDGLQQFLRGSSTASSLRNNQQEFYNTYGVGRLQHDVFC
;
A
#
# COMPACT_ATOMS: atom_id res chain seq x y z
N MET A 1 -62.61 -45.66 12.62
CA MET A 1 -63.24 -45.38 13.93
C MET A 1 -63.12 -43.90 14.20
N ASN A 2 -64.28 -43.23 14.16
CA ASN A 2 -64.66 -41.94 14.78
C ASN A 2 -63.95 -40.65 14.37
N THR A 3 -64.63 -39.52 14.15
CA THR A 3 -65.99 -39.21 13.68
C THR A 3 -65.92 -37.72 13.36
N THR A 4 -66.23 -37.36 12.13
CA THR A 4 -66.55 -36.00 11.69
C THR A 4 -67.86 -35.55 12.32
N GLU A 5 -67.89 -34.37 12.95
CA GLU A 5 -69.11 -33.57 13.03
C GLU A 5 -68.83 -32.14 12.59
N ILE A 6 -69.56 -31.76 11.55
CA ILE A 6 -69.74 -30.44 10.98
C ILE A 6 -70.99 -29.88 11.65
N ASN A 7 -70.92 -28.68 12.24
CA ASN A 7 -72.13 -27.90 12.57
C ASN A 7 -71.97 -26.47 12.04
N SER A 8 -72.61 -26.26 10.89
CA SER A 8 -72.98 -24.97 10.30
C SER A 8 -74.24 -24.44 10.98
N PHE A 9 -74.33 -23.17 11.40
CA PHE A 9 -75.63 -22.46 11.42
C PHE A 9 -75.49 -20.92 11.39
N THR A 10 -76.01 -20.36 10.30
CA THR A 10 -76.82 -19.13 10.12
C THR A 10 -76.25 -17.73 10.46
N MET A 11 -76.04 -16.95 9.40
CA MET A 11 -76.14 -15.49 9.41
C MET A 11 -77.60 -15.02 9.54
N THR A 12 -77.83 -13.98 10.33
CA THR A 12 -78.85 -12.95 10.08
C THR A 12 -78.40 -11.63 10.75
N PRO A 13 -78.61 -10.46 10.11
CA PRO A 13 -78.16 -9.17 10.63
C PRO A 13 -79.25 -8.57 11.53
N LEU A 14 -78.95 -8.29 12.79
CA LEU A 14 -79.85 -7.54 13.65
C LEU A 14 -79.42 -6.07 13.64
N GLY A 15 -80.13 -5.27 12.86
CA GLY A 15 -79.98 -3.82 12.81
C GLY A 15 -80.31 -3.20 14.16
N PHE A 16 -79.37 -2.45 14.72
CA PHE A 16 -79.61 -1.52 15.81
C PHE A 16 -79.62 -0.10 15.25
N ILE A 17 -80.81 0.47 15.14
CA ILE A 17 -81.00 1.92 14.98
C ILE A 17 -80.90 2.51 16.39
N PRO A 18 -79.96 3.42 16.70
CA PRO A 18 -79.99 4.15 17.97
C PRO A 18 -80.95 5.33 17.85
N ASP A 19 -82.04 5.26 18.60
CA ASP A 19 -83.04 6.32 18.75
C ASP A 19 -82.42 7.51 19.51
N PHE A 20 -82.32 8.64 18.82
CA PHE A 20 -81.58 9.83 19.25
C PHE A 20 -82.47 10.77 20.06
N LYS A 21 -82.95 10.35 21.23
CA LYS A 21 -83.65 11.24 22.17
C LYS A 21 -83.30 10.91 23.62
N ASN A 22 -82.17 11.44 24.08
CA ASN A 22 -81.97 12.02 25.41
C ASN A 22 -80.48 12.41 25.55
N ALA A 23 -80.13 13.56 24.97
CA ALA A 23 -78.85 14.22 25.22
C ALA A 23 -78.89 14.87 26.60
N THR A 24 -78.75 14.07 27.65
CA THR A 24 -78.28 14.55 28.94
C THR A 24 -76.77 14.70 28.82
N LEU A 25 -76.29 15.94 28.92
CA LEU A 25 -74.87 16.30 28.92
C LEU A 25 -74.09 15.43 29.92
N VAL A 26 -73.35 14.44 29.41
CA VAL A 26 -72.31 13.74 30.16
C VAL A 26 -71.18 14.75 30.39
N PRO A 27 -70.67 14.93 31.63
CA PRO A 27 -69.56 15.83 31.86
C PRO A 27 -68.36 15.35 31.05
N VAL A 28 -67.80 16.25 30.24
CA VAL A 28 -66.55 16.02 29.52
C VAL A 28 -65.46 15.74 30.56
N ASN A 29 -64.88 14.55 30.52
CA ASN A 29 -63.74 14.13 31.32
C ASN A 29 -62.52 15.04 31.05
N GLU A 30 -62.43 16.21 31.69
CA GLU A 30 -61.23 17.05 31.68
C GLU A 30 -60.00 16.31 32.25
N THR A 31 -60.21 15.29 33.07
CA THR A 31 -59.15 14.49 33.70
C THR A 31 -58.47 13.48 32.77
N ALA A 32 -59.06 13.16 31.62
CA ALA A 32 -58.46 12.21 30.68
C ALA A 32 -57.33 12.83 29.85
N CYS A 33 -57.32 14.15 29.64
CA CYS A 33 -56.31 14.86 28.86
C CYS A 33 -55.09 15.30 29.68
N GLU A 34 -55.20 15.50 31.00
CA GLU A 34 -54.03 15.87 31.83
C GLU A 34 -52.96 14.77 31.85
N ASN A 35 -53.37 13.51 31.86
CA ASN A 35 -52.46 12.36 31.76
C ASN A 35 -51.68 12.29 30.42
N TRP A 36 -52.11 13.01 29.38
CA TRP A 36 -51.41 13.05 28.08
C TRP A 36 -50.32 14.11 28.06
N SER A 37 -50.41 15.15 28.90
CA SER A 37 -49.40 16.20 29.04
C SER A 37 -48.05 15.63 29.49
N GLU A 38 -48.07 14.69 30.44
CA GLU A 38 -46.85 13.98 30.91
C GLU A 38 -46.27 13.03 29.85
N VAL A 39 -47.14 12.50 28.97
CA VAL A 39 -46.76 11.55 27.92
C VAL A 39 -46.09 12.26 26.73
N HIS A 40 -46.48 13.50 26.42
CA HIS A 40 -45.96 14.31 25.32
C HIS A 40 -44.76 15.20 25.69
N HIS A 41 -43.88 14.69 26.55
CA HIS A 41 -42.68 15.44 26.95
C HIS A 41 -41.74 15.67 25.76
N LEU A 42 -41.06 16.83 25.71
CA LEU A 42 -40.13 17.21 24.64
C LEU A 42 -39.10 16.11 24.33
N VAL A 43 -38.65 15.41 25.37
CA VAL A 43 -37.68 14.30 25.27
C VAL A 43 -38.19 13.17 24.36
N PHE A 44 -39.49 12.85 24.39
CA PHE A 44 -40.08 11.84 23.52
C PHE A 44 -40.05 12.29 22.05
N HIS A 45 -40.38 13.55 21.77
CA HIS A 45 -40.32 14.08 20.42
C HIS A 45 -38.90 14.16 19.88
N VAL A 46 -37.93 14.57 20.70
CA VAL A 46 -36.50 14.59 20.32
C VAL A 46 -35.99 13.17 20.06
N ALA A 47 -36.41 12.18 20.84
CA ALA A 47 -36.04 10.78 20.61
C ALA A 47 -36.54 10.28 19.25
N ASN A 48 -37.80 10.55 18.91
CA ASN A 48 -38.39 10.17 17.62
C ASN A 48 -37.76 10.92 16.43
N ILE A 49 -37.43 12.21 16.59
CA ILE A 49 -36.68 12.97 15.58
C ILE A 49 -35.30 12.34 15.38
N CYS A 50 -34.63 11.94 16.44
CA CYS A 50 -33.33 11.27 16.36
C CYS A 50 -33.40 9.97 15.53
N PHE A 51 -34.43 9.16 15.76
CA PHE A 51 -34.70 7.96 14.95
C PHE A 51 -35.01 8.28 13.49
N ALA A 52 -35.89 9.26 13.24
CA ALA A 52 -36.26 9.67 11.89
C ALA A 52 -35.03 10.18 11.11
N VAL A 53 -34.25 11.07 11.72
CA VAL A 53 -33.01 11.58 11.12
C VAL A 53 -32.03 10.45 10.85
N GLY A 54 -31.87 9.50 11.80
CA GLY A 54 -31.02 8.34 11.62
C GLY A 54 -31.39 7.49 10.40
N LEU A 55 -32.68 7.26 10.16
CA LEU A 55 -33.18 6.45 9.04
C LEU A 55 -33.19 7.18 7.68
N VAL A 56 -33.20 8.52 7.69
CA VAL A 56 -33.27 9.36 6.48
C VAL A 56 -31.87 9.70 5.94
N ILE A 57 -30.80 9.42 6.68
CA ILE A 57 -29.44 9.73 6.22
C ILE A 57 -29.21 9.06 4.84
N PRO A 58 -28.72 9.80 3.83
CA PRO A 58 -28.47 9.22 2.53
C PRO A 58 -27.24 8.31 2.55
N THR A 59 -27.33 7.16 1.88
CA THR A 59 -26.24 6.17 1.76
C THR A 59 -25.02 6.68 1.02
N THR A 60 -25.11 7.85 0.38
CA THR A 60 -24.01 8.53 -0.33
C THR A 60 -22.96 9.14 0.59
N LEU A 61 -23.24 9.29 1.90
CA LEU A 61 -22.27 9.83 2.86
C LEU A 61 -21.28 8.76 3.33
N ASN A 62 -19.98 9.09 3.32
CA ASN A 62 -18.87 8.19 3.72
C ASN A 62 -19.03 7.58 5.13
N PHE A 63 -19.72 8.29 6.04
CA PHE A 63 -19.95 7.91 7.43
C PHE A 63 -21.40 7.56 7.73
N HIS A 64 -22.24 7.34 6.70
CA HIS A 64 -23.67 7.06 6.84
C HIS A 64 -23.99 6.02 7.92
N MET A 65 -23.34 4.85 7.86
CA MET A 65 -23.60 3.75 8.80
C MET A 65 -23.21 4.08 10.24
N ILE A 66 -22.21 4.93 10.46
CA ILE A 66 -21.79 5.37 11.81
C ILE A 66 -22.81 6.35 12.36
N PHE A 67 -23.25 7.32 11.56
CA PHE A 67 -24.28 8.29 11.97
C PHE A 67 -25.63 7.62 12.23
N LEU A 68 -26.05 6.67 11.37
CA LEU A 68 -27.25 5.86 11.58
C LEU A 68 -27.20 5.17 12.95
N ARG A 69 -26.15 4.40 13.24
CA ARG A 69 -26.03 3.66 14.51
C ARG A 69 -25.88 4.59 15.72
N GLY A 70 -25.19 5.72 15.55
CA GLY A 70 -25.05 6.75 16.58
C GLY A 70 -26.39 7.37 16.95
N LEU A 71 -27.17 7.83 15.97
CA LEU A 71 -28.49 8.45 16.21
C LEU A 71 -29.50 7.44 16.76
N LEU A 72 -29.50 6.19 16.28
CA LEU A 72 -30.34 5.14 16.88
C LEU A 72 -29.97 4.90 18.36
N ALA A 73 -28.68 4.85 18.71
CA ALA A 73 -28.27 4.73 20.10
C ALA A 73 -28.70 5.94 20.94
N THR A 74 -28.51 7.16 20.43
CA THR A 74 -28.95 8.39 21.11
C THR A 74 -30.47 8.43 21.30
N GLY A 75 -31.26 8.03 20.30
CA GLY A 75 -32.71 7.92 20.42
C GLY A 75 -33.14 6.92 21.49
N CYS A 76 -32.49 5.75 21.57
CA CYS A 76 -32.76 4.76 22.63
C CYS A 76 -32.44 5.30 24.03
N VAL A 77 -31.35 6.05 24.21
CA VAL A 77 -31.01 6.69 25.51
C VAL A 77 -32.10 7.68 25.92
N LEU A 78 -32.55 8.54 24.98
CA LEU A 78 -33.60 9.51 25.25
C LEU A 78 -34.93 8.82 25.60
N PHE A 79 -35.27 7.72 24.93
CA PHE A 79 -36.45 6.91 25.27
C PHE A 79 -36.37 6.24 26.63
N ILE A 80 -35.19 5.74 27.04
CA ILE A 80 -34.96 5.18 28.38
C ILE A 80 -35.15 6.27 29.44
N ILE A 81 -34.56 7.46 29.23
CA ILE A 81 -34.70 8.60 30.14
C ILE A 81 -36.18 9.00 30.27
N TRP A 82 -36.90 9.06 29.15
CA TRP A 82 -38.32 9.38 29.15
C TRP A 82 -39.15 8.32 29.90
N ALA A 83 -38.92 7.04 29.61
CA ALA A 83 -39.64 5.92 30.24
C ALA A 83 -39.36 5.83 31.75
N MET A 84 -38.13 6.15 32.18
CA MET A 84 -37.72 6.11 33.58
C MET A 84 -38.27 7.29 34.39
N LEU A 85 -38.21 8.52 33.85
CA LEU A 85 -38.55 9.73 34.61
C LEU A 85 -40.05 10.08 34.58
N TYR A 86 -40.77 9.76 33.51
CA TYR A 86 -42.15 10.26 33.32
C TYR A 86 -43.23 9.18 33.34
N ARG A 87 -42.92 7.93 32.97
CA ARG A 87 -43.94 6.87 32.79
C ARG A 87 -43.72 5.61 33.63
N CYS A 88 -42.55 5.46 34.27
CA CYS A 88 -42.10 4.26 34.99
C CYS A 88 -42.42 2.95 34.23
N ALA A 89 -42.26 2.96 32.90
CA ALA A 89 -42.65 1.86 32.03
C ALA A 89 -41.47 0.91 31.82
N LEU A 90 -41.40 -0.16 32.63
CA LEU A 90 -40.29 -1.11 32.60
C LEU A 90 -40.14 -1.84 31.27
N ASP A 91 -41.24 -2.19 30.60
CA ASP A 91 -41.19 -2.89 29.31
C ASP A 91 -40.49 -2.05 28.21
N ILE A 92 -40.89 -0.77 28.09
CA ILE A 92 -40.27 0.18 27.15
C ILE A 92 -38.79 0.37 27.47
N MET A 93 -38.44 0.46 28.76
CA MET A 93 -37.06 0.59 29.21
C MET A 93 -36.22 -0.63 28.84
N ILE A 94 -36.73 -1.84 29.04
CA ILE A 94 -36.03 -3.11 28.73
C ILE A 94 -35.75 -3.19 27.22
N TRP A 95 -36.77 -2.99 26.38
CA TRP A 95 -36.60 -3.06 24.93
C TRP A 95 -35.63 -2.00 24.40
N ASN A 96 -35.75 -0.75 24.85
CA ASN A 96 -34.82 0.30 24.42
C ASN A 96 -33.39 0.05 24.93
N SER A 97 -33.22 -0.60 26.08
CA SER A 97 -31.89 -0.99 26.58
C SER A 97 -31.24 -2.05 25.69
N VAL A 98 -32.01 -3.05 25.25
CA VAL A 98 -31.53 -4.07 24.30
C VAL A 98 -31.12 -3.42 22.97
N PHE A 99 -31.97 -2.56 22.41
CA PHE A 99 -31.65 -1.84 21.18
C PHE A 99 -30.44 -0.91 21.34
N LEU A 100 -30.29 -0.26 22.49
CA LEU A 100 -29.13 0.55 22.80
C LEU A 100 -27.85 -0.28 22.77
N VAL A 101 -27.82 -1.42 23.47
CA VAL A 101 -26.64 -2.31 23.50
C VAL A 101 -26.27 -2.77 22.10
N LEU A 102 -27.25 -3.24 21.30
CA LEU A 102 -27.00 -3.71 19.95
C LEU A 102 -26.47 -2.60 19.03
N ASN A 103 -27.10 -1.42 19.04
CA ASN A 103 -26.66 -0.29 18.21
C ASN A 103 -25.32 0.25 18.68
N PHE A 104 -25.04 0.26 19.98
CA PHE A 104 -23.78 0.71 20.55
C PHE A 104 -22.63 -0.25 20.23
N LEU A 105 -22.84 -1.56 20.33
CA LEU A 105 -21.84 -2.57 19.92
C LEU A 105 -21.51 -2.45 18.42
N HIS A 106 -22.52 -2.31 17.57
CA HIS A 106 -22.32 -2.09 16.13
C HIS A 106 -21.61 -0.76 15.84
N PHE A 107 -21.98 0.31 16.55
CA PHE A 107 -21.32 1.60 16.45
C PHE A 107 -19.83 1.49 16.79
N ILE A 108 -19.51 0.85 17.91
CA ILE A 108 -18.13 0.58 18.33
C ILE A 108 -17.39 -0.27 17.29
N TYR A 109 -17.99 -1.34 16.79
CA TYR A 109 -17.41 -2.19 15.75
C TYR A 109 -17.08 -1.39 14.47
N LEU A 110 -18.01 -0.53 14.02
CA LEU A 110 -17.81 0.32 12.85
C LEU A 110 -16.70 1.36 13.08
N LEU A 111 -16.62 1.95 14.28
CA LEU A 111 -15.54 2.85 14.65
C LEU A 111 -14.19 2.13 14.66
N PHE A 112 -14.12 0.91 15.17
CA PHE A 112 -12.89 0.11 15.15
C PHE A 112 -12.46 -0.26 13.72
N LYS A 113 -13.40 -0.71 12.89
CA LYS A 113 -13.12 -1.04 11.48
C LYS A 113 -12.64 0.18 10.69
N ARG A 114 -13.18 1.37 11.00
CA ARG A 114 -12.85 2.63 10.32
C ARG A 114 -11.68 3.38 10.96
N ARG A 115 -11.06 2.85 12.04
CA ARG A 115 -9.93 3.50 12.69
C ARG A 115 -8.81 3.65 11.66
N PRO A 116 -8.37 4.89 11.33
CA PRO A 116 -7.32 5.07 10.34
C PRO A 116 -6.08 4.34 10.83
N ILE A 117 -5.57 3.46 9.97
CA ILE A 117 -4.29 2.81 10.21
C ILE A 117 -3.25 3.93 10.30
N LYS A 118 -2.74 4.15 11.51
CA LYS A 118 -1.64 5.08 11.73
C LYS A 118 -0.41 4.49 11.05
N ILE A 119 -0.08 5.02 9.86
CA ILE A 119 1.24 4.84 9.26
C ILE A 119 2.21 5.59 10.19
N GLU A 120 3.29 4.92 10.60
CA GLU A 120 4.30 5.55 11.45
C GLU A 120 4.83 6.82 10.80
N LYS A 121 5.13 7.84 11.61
CA LYS A 121 5.61 9.14 11.12
C LYS A 121 6.82 9.01 10.19
N GLU A 122 7.67 8.02 10.42
CA GLU A 122 8.88 7.75 9.63
C GLU A 122 8.56 7.31 8.18
N PHE A 123 7.42 6.63 7.96
CA PHE A 123 6.99 6.19 6.62
C PHE A 123 6.01 7.13 5.94
N SER A 124 5.49 8.13 6.66
CA SER A 124 4.47 9.02 6.11
C SER A 124 4.95 9.78 4.87
N SER A 125 6.18 10.29 4.87
CA SER A 125 6.77 10.96 3.70
C SER A 125 6.99 10.01 2.53
N LEU A 126 7.41 8.77 2.82
CA LEU A 126 7.62 7.72 1.84
C LEU A 126 6.30 7.34 1.15
N TYR A 127 5.27 7.08 1.94
CA TYR A 127 3.95 6.70 1.44
C TYR A 127 3.38 7.81 0.53
N LYS A 128 3.33 9.05 1.03
CA LYS A 128 2.75 10.18 0.29
C LYS A 128 3.44 10.48 -1.04
N ARG A 129 4.76 10.25 -1.11
CA ARG A 129 5.56 10.59 -2.29
C ARG A 129 5.68 9.45 -3.31
N MET A 130 5.74 8.20 -2.85
CA MET A 130 5.99 7.05 -3.74
C MET A 130 4.75 6.19 -3.98
N PHE A 131 3.90 6.00 -2.99
CA PHE A 131 2.84 4.99 -3.00
C PHE A 131 1.43 5.58 -3.16
N GLU A 132 1.16 6.74 -2.55
CA GLU A 132 -0.12 7.46 -2.68
C GLU A 132 -0.43 7.89 -4.12
N PRO A 133 0.51 8.44 -4.92
CA PRO A 133 0.24 8.78 -6.32
C PRO A 133 -0.06 7.56 -7.21
N LEU A 134 0.36 6.37 -6.77
CA LEU A 134 0.12 5.10 -7.44
C LEU A 134 -1.13 4.38 -6.91
N HIS A 135 -1.96 5.06 -6.12
CA HIS A 135 -3.21 4.56 -5.56
C HIS A 135 -3.03 3.32 -4.67
N VAL A 136 -1.88 3.17 -4.01
CA VAL A 136 -1.64 2.05 -3.11
C VAL A 136 -2.43 2.23 -1.81
N PRO A 137 -3.32 1.30 -1.42
CA PRO A 137 -4.09 1.41 -0.19
C PRO A 137 -3.18 1.49 1.05
N PRO A 138 -3.50 2.35 2.05
CA PRO A 138 -2.73 2.45 3.29
C PRO A 138 -2.61 1.11 4.05
N GLU A 139 -3.65 0.27 3.96
CA GLU A 139 -3.70 -1.07 4.55
C GLU A 139 -2.62 -1.99 3.97
N LEU A 140 -2.47 -1.98 2.65
CA LEU A 140 -1.49 -2.80 1.94
C LEU A 140 -0.07 -2.29 2.21
N PHE A 141 0.13 -0.97 2.20
CA PHE A 141 1.41 -0.37 2.57
C PHE A 141 1.81 -0.73 4.02
N LYS A 142 0.85 -0.71 4.96
CA LYS A 142 1.11 -1.12 6.35
C LYS A 142 1.49 -2.59 6.47
N ARG A 143 0.89 -3.48 5.66
CA ARG A 143 1.28 -4.90 5.61
C ARG A 143 2.72 -5.06 5.11
N LEU A 144 3.07 -4.36 4.02
CA LEU A 144 4.41 -4.32 3.45
C LEU A 144 5.47 -3.84 4.45
N THR A 145 5.22 -2.75 5.17
CA THR A 145 6.19 -2.20 6.14
C THR A 145 6.12 -2.90 7.50
N GLY A 146 5.03 -3.58 7.82
CA GLY A 146 4.79 -4.15 9.16
C GLY A 146 5.35 -5.55 9.38
N GLN A 147 5.41 -6.40 8.35
CA GLN A 147 5.74 -7.82 8.56
C GLN A 147 7.23 -8.16 8.36
N PHE A 148 7.95 -7.44 7.49
CA PHE A 148 9.29 -7.89 7.04
C PHE A 148 10.31 -6.76 6.87
N CYS A 149 10.09 -5.66 7.59
CA CYS A 149 10.80 -4.43 7.39
C CYS A 149 11.56 -4.02 8.65
N ASN A 150 12.82 -3.61 8.49
CA ASN A 150 13.64 -3.09 9.58
C ASN A 150 14.15 -1.69 9.24
N ILE A 151 14.16 -0.80 10.24
CA ILE A 151 14.71 0.54 10.12
C ILE A 151 16.14 0.51 10.63
N GLN A 152 17.08 0.89 9.79
CA GLN A 152 18.49 0.95 10.14
C GLN A 152 19.01 2.38 10.03
N THR A 153 20.02 2.69 10.85
CA THR A 153 20.63 4.02 10.91
C THR A 153 22.12 3.94 10.63
N LEU A 154 22.62 4.85 9.81
CA LEU A 154 24.05 5.02 9.51
C LEU A 154 24.49 6.42 9.90
N LYS A 155 25.63 6.52 10.60
CA LYS A 155 26.26 7.81 10.89
C LYS A 155 27.03 8.31 9.67
N THR A 156 27.24 9.62 9.59
CA THR A 156 28.10 10.23 8.57
C THR A 156 29.46 9.51 8.48
N GLY A 157 29.89 9.19 7.26
CA GLY A 157 31.13 8.48 6.96
C GLY A 157 31.04 6.95 7.02
N GLN A 158 29.96 6.37 7.54
CA GLN A 158 29.79 4.91 7.52
C GLN A 158 29.36 4.39 6.15
N ALA A 159 29.93 3.26 5.74
CA ALA A 159 29.58 2.61 4.48
C ALA A 159 28.32 1.76 4.64
N TYR A 160 27.35 1.96 3.75
CA TYR A 160 26.21 1.04 3.56
C TYR A 160 26.69 -0.23 2.84
N ALA A 161 27.45 -0.05 1.77
CA ALA A 161 28.06 -1.11 1.00
C ALA A 161 29.46 -0.68 0.56
N ALA A 162 30.39 -1.64 0.58
CA ALA A 162 31.74 -1.47 0.09
C ALA A 162 31.95 -2.30 -1.18
N GLU A 163 32.58 -1.67 -2.17
CA GLU A 163 32.94 -2.27 -3.45
C GLU A 163 33.70 -3.60 -3.24
N ASP A 164 33.28 -4.64 -3.98
CA ASP A 164 33.84 -6.00 -3.97
C ASP A 164 33.89 -6.71 -2.60
N LYS A 165 33.21 -6.16 -1.58
CA LYS A 165 33.16 -6.69 -0.21
C LYS A 165 31.75 -7.07 0.21
N THR A 166 30.79 -6.17 0.03
CA THR A 166 29.42 -6.38 0.48
C THR A 166 28.65 -7.25 -0.52
N SER A 167 27.94 -8.28 -0.04
CA SER A 167 27.04 -9.10 -0.85
C SER A 167 25.76 -8.34 -1.23
N VAL A 168 25.26 -8.59 -2.44
CA VAL A 168 24.06 -7.97 -3.01
C VAL A 168 22.77 -8.76 -2.71
N ASP A 169 22.90 -10.02 -2.32
CA ASP A 169 21.77 -10.94 -2.31
C ASP A 169 20.76 -10.70 -1.17
N ASP A 170 21.15 -9.95 -0.13
CA ASP A 170 20.44 -10.02 1.14
C ASP A 170 19.19 -9.13 1.24
N ARG A 171 19.18 -7.97 0.57
CA ARG A 171 18.25 -6.88 0.94
C ARG A 171 17.85 -5.95 -0.21
N LEU A 172 16.74 -5.24 0.01
CA LEU A 172 16.33 -4.06 -0.74
C LEU A 172 16.04 -2.93 0.25
N SER A 173 16.58 -1.74 -0.01
CA SER A 173 16.51 -0.62 0.92
C SER A 173 16.08 0.69 0.27
N ILE A 174 15.36 1.51 1.03
CA ILE A 174 14.95 2.87 0.64
C ILE A 174 15.43 3.88 1.68
N LEU A 175 16.04 4.96 1.22
CA LEU A 175 16.50 6.03 2.09
C LEU A 175 15.30 6.84 2.63
N LEU A 176 15.16 6.95 3.96
CA LEU A 176 14.07 7.70 4.61
C LEU A 176 14.50 9.13 4.97
N LYS A 177 15.73 9.28 5.45
CA LYS A 177 16.32 10.56 5.88
C LYS A 177 17.83 10.56 5.63
N GLY A 178 18.37 11.74 5.36
CA GLY A 178 19.80 11.96 5.13
C GLY A 178 20.13 11.93 3.65
N LYS A 179 21.43 11.79 3.36
CA LYS A 179 21.99 11.78 2.01
C LYS A 179 23.13 10.78 1.97
N MET A 180 23.17 9.99 0.90
CA MET A 180 24.25 9.04 0.67
C MET A 180 25.00 9.41 -0.60
N LYS A 181 26.29 9.08 -0.64
CA LYS A 181 27.20 9.28 -1.75
C LYS A 181 27.55 7.93 -2.35
N VAL A 182 27.44 7.81 -3.68
CA VAL A 182 27.89 6.63 -4.43
C VAL A 182 29.21 6.95 -5.11
N SER A 183 30.16 6.02 -5.02
CA SER A 183 31.47 6.13 -5.65
C SER A 183 31.92 4.81 -6.27
N TYR A 184 32.63 4.89 -7.39
CA TYR A 184 33.26 3.75 -8.06
C TYR A 184 34.76 3.96 -8.09
N ARG A 185 35.55 3.03 -7.52
CA ARG A 185 37.01 3.16 -7.42
C ARG A 185 37.46 4.51 -6.83
N GLY A 186 36.69 5.02 -5.86
CA GLY A 186 36.93 6.33 -5.22
C GLY A 186 36.43 7.56 -5.99
N HIS A 187 36.02 7.41 -7.26
CA HIS A 187 35.41 8.50 -8.03
C HIS A 187 33.94 8.69 -7.67
N PHE A 188 33.53 9.92 -7.43
CA PHE A 188 32.12 10.25 -7.17
C PHE A 188 31.26 10.00 -8.40
N LEU A 189 30.12 9.33 -8.21
CA LEU A 189 29.15 9.07 -9.27
C LEU A 189 27.92 9.96 -9.10
N HIS A 190 27.11 9.71 -8.07
CA HIS A 190 25.89 10.46 -7.80
C HIS A 190 25.54 10.40 -6.31
N ASN A 191 24.58 11.25 -5.91
CA ASN A 191 24.02 11.24 -4.56
C ASN A 191 22.66 10.54 -4.56
N ILE A 192 22.38 9.83 -3.47
CA ILE A 192 21.07 9.23 -3.19
C ILE A 192 20.37 10.08 -2.14
N TYR A 193 19.15 10.50 -2.44
CA TYR A 193 18.32 11.36 -1.61
C TYR A 193 17.14 10.60 -0.99
N PRO A 194 16.45 11.16 0.03
CA PRO A 194 15.31 10.51 0.65
C PRO A 194 14.21 10.13 -0.37
N CYS A 195 13.53 9.02 -0.13
CA CYS A 195 12.59 8.33 -1.03
C CYS A 195 13.17 7.94 -2.40
N ALA A 196 14.45 7.61 -2.43
CA ALA A 196 15.08 6.86 -3.51
C ALA A 196 15.55 5.50 -2.97
N PHE A 197 15.60 4.50 -3.85
CA PHE A 197 16.18 3.21 -3.49
C PHE A 197 17.69 3.32 -3.37
N ILE A 198 18.27 2.53 -2.48
CA ILE A 198 19.72 2.51 -2.30
C ILE A 198 20.34 1.53 -3.31
N ASP A 199 19.81 0.32 -3.36
CA ASP A 199 20.32 -0.87 -4.04
C ASP A 199 19.34 -1.41 -5.10
N SER A 200 18.60 -0.51 -5.77
CA SER A 200 17.67 -0.87 -6.85
C SER A 200 18.34 -1.49 -8.09
N PRO A 201 19.50 -1.02 -8.61
CA PRO A 201 20.18 -1.71 -9.71
C PRO A 201 20.57 -3.12 -9.31
N GLU A 202 21.21 -3.24 -8.15
CA GLU A 202 21.64 -4.48 -7.53
C GLU A 202 20.47 -5.46 -7.31
N PHE A 203 19.33 -4.96 -6.83
CA PHE A 203 18.15 -5.78 -6.65
C PHE A 203 17.61 -6.36 -7.96
N ARG A 204 17.63 -5.57 -9.03
CA ARG A 204 17.10 -5.97 -10.34
C ARG A 204 18.08 -6.81 -11.15
N SER A 205 19.38 -6.56 -11.03
CA SER A 205 20.41 -7.21 -11.83
C SER A 205 20.80 -8.59 -11.31
N THR A 206 20.69 -8.81 -9.99
CA THR A 206 21.14 -10.06 -9.40
C THR A 206 20.00 -11.06 -9.23
N GLN A 207 20.29 -12.30 -9.57
CA GLN A 207 19.48 -13.44 -9.15
C GLN A 207 19.97 -13.89 -7.77
N MET A 208 19.04 -14.44 -7.00
CA MET A 208 19.28 -14.86 -5.63
C MET A 208 20.31 -15.98 -5.53
N ASN A 209 21.15 -15.96 -4.48
CA ASN A 209 22.17 -16.97 -4.15
C ASN A 209 23.32 -17.09 -5.17
N ARG A 210 23.66 -15.99 -5.83
CA ARG A 210 24.74 -15.97 -6.82
C ARG A 210 26.06 -15.45 -6.26
N GLY A 211 26.03 -14.85 -5.07
CA GLY A 211 27.21 -14.32 -4.39
C GLY A 211 27.80 -13.10 -5.09
N GLU A 212 26.99 -12.38 -5.87
CA GLU A 212 27.40 -11.13 -6.51
C GLU A 212 27.60 -10.05 -5.45
N LYS A 213 28.62 -9.21 -5.66
CA LYS A 213 29.02 -8.17 -4.71
C LYS A 213 28.74 -6.79 -5.29
N PHE A 214 28.61 -5.81 -4.40
CA PHE A 214 28.41 -4.43 -4.80
C PHE A 214 29.61 -3.98 -5.65
N GLN A 215 29.32 -3.44 -6.84
CA GLN A 215 30.35 -2.90 -7.74
C GLN A 215 30.72 -1.46 -7.37
N VAL A 216 29.96 -0.82 -6.48
CA VAL A 216 30.16 0.56 -6.04
C VAL A 216 30.22 0.62 -4.52
N THR A 217 30.93 1.63 -4.01
CA THR A 217 30.92 1.97 -2.59
C THR A 217 29.85 3.03 -2.32
N ILE A 218 28.96 2.74 -1.38
CA ILE A 218 27.89 3.64 -0.94
C ILE A 218 28.18 4.06 0.49
N THR A 219 28.33 5.35 0.73
CA THR A 219 28.69 5.92 2.04
C THR A 219 27.68 6.98 2.46
N ALA A 220 27.39 7.05 3.76
CA ALA A 220 26.53 8.08 4.32
C ALA A 220 27.25 9.44 4.33
N ASP A 221 26.71 10.42 3.61
CA ASP A 221 27.18 11.82 3.59
C ASP A 221 26.65 12.55 4.84
N ASP A 222 25.42 12.20 5.26
CA ASP A 222 24.77 12.67 6.49
C ASP A 222 24.37 11.52 7.42
N ASN A 223 23.88 11.84 8.62
CA ASN A 223 23.18 10.85 9.46
C ASN A 223 21.94 10.32 8.72
N CYS A 224 22.03 9.09 8.25
CA CYS A 224 21.04 8.46 7.41
C CYS A 224 20.15 7.52 8.22
N LYS A 225 18.86 7.52 7.88
CA LYS A 225 17.92 6.46 8.25
C LYS A 225 17.36 5.84 6.99
N PHE A 226 17.34 4.52 6.91
CA PHE A 226 16.81 3.81 5.76
C PHE A 226 15.98 2.63 6.18
N LEU A 227 15.03 2.31 5.31
CA LEU A 227 14.19 1.15 5.40
C LEU A 227 14.88 -0.01 4.70
N CYS A 228 14.83 -1.20 5.29
CA CYS A 228 15.47 -2.39 4.75
C CYS A 228 14.50 -3.58 4.81
N TRP A 229 14.25 -4.19 3.66
CA TRP A 229 13.58 -5.48 3.55
C TRP A 229 14.59 -6.58 3.28
N SER A 230 14.34 -7.78 3.81
CA SER A 230 15.00 -9.00 3.35
C SER A 230 14.48 -9.34 1.95
N ARG A 231 15.40 -9.65 1.01
CA ARG A 231 15.03 -10.03 -0.37
C ARG A 231 14.07 -11.20 -0.39
N GLU A 232 14.38 -12.29 0.32
CA GLU A 232 13.53 -13.49 0.45
C GLU A 232 12.09 -13.15 0.78
N ARG A 233 11.92 -12.42 1.89
CA ARG A 233 10.59 -12.15 2.44
C ARG A 233 9.83 -11.15 1.59
N LEU A 234 10.53 -10.17 1.01
CA LEU A 234 9.92 -9.20 0.11
C LEU A 234 9.43 -9.86 -1.17
N THR A 235 10.25 -10.70 -1.81
CA THR A 235 9.88 -11.41 -3.04
C THR A 235 8.66 -12.29 -2.80
N TYR A 236 8.65 -13.08 -1.73
CA TYR A 236 7.50 -13.92 -1.37
C TYR A 236 6.22 -13.09 -1.13
N PHE A 237 6.35 -11.96 -0.44
CA PHE A 237 5.21 -11.07 -0.22
C PHE A 237 4.67 -10.45 -1.51
N LEU A 238 5.57 -10.01 -2.40
CA LEU A 238 5.17 -9.43 -3.69
C LEU A 238 4.53 -10.48 -4.61
N GLU A 239 4.98 -11.73 -4.60
CA GLU A 239 4.34 -12.83 -5.33
C GLU A 239 2.89 -13.08 -4.86
N SER A 240 2.63 -12.89 -3.56
CA SER A 240 1.27 -13.01 -3.00
C SER A 240 0.35 -11.82 -3.33
N GLU A 241 0.91 -10.67 -3.73
CA GLU A 241 0.18 -9.41 -3.92
C GLU A 241 0.52 -8.80 -5.30
N PRO A 242 -0.14 -9.25 -6.40
CA PRO A 242 0.25 -8.92 -7.77
C PRO A 242 0.18 -7.42 -8.09
N PHE A 243 -0.75 -6.70 -7.47
CA PHE A 243 -0.83 -5.24 -7.60
C PHE A 243 0.46 -4.57 -7.10
N LEU A 244 0.95 -4.99 -5.93
CA LEU A 244 2.15 -4.40 -5.34
C LEU A 244 3.42 -4.81 -6.10
N TYR A 245 3.44 -6.03 -6.64
CA TYR A 245 4.51 -6.51 -7.52
C TYR A 245 4.73 -5.56 -8.70
N GLU A 246 3.67 -5.20 -9.43
CA GLU A 246 3.78 -4.26 -10.56
C GLU A 246 4.20 -2.86 -10.11
N ILE A 247 3.68 -2.37 -8.98
CA ILE A 247 4.10 -1.09 -8.41
C ILE A 247 5.60 -1.09 -8.09
N PHE A 248 6.12 -2.15 -7.47
CA PHE A 248 7.55 -2.28 -7.18
C PHE A 248 8.38 -2.35 -8.46
N ARG A 249 7.94 -3.12 -9.46
CA ARG A 249 8.61 -3.21 -10.77
C ARG A 249 8.72 -1.83 -11.44
N TYR A 250 7.64 -1.05 -11.44
CA TYR A 250 7.63 0.33 -11.90
C TYR A 250 8.55 1.24 -11.09
N LEU A 251 8.47 1.21 -9.75
CA LEU A 251 9.24 2.08 -8.87
C LEU A 251 10.75 1.82 -8.97
N ILE A 252 11.16 0.55 -9.01
CA ILE A 252 12.56 0.14 -9.20
C ILE A 252 13.04 0.58 -10.58
N GLY A 253 12.26 0.34 -11.64
CA GLY A 253 12.61 0.77 -13.00
C GLY A 253 12.78 2.30 -13.11
N LYS A 254 11.87 3.07 -12.51
CA LYS A 254 11.94 4.53 -12.43
C LYS A 254 13.20 4.99 -11.71
N ASP A 255 13.51 4.37 -10.57
CA ASP A 255 14.68 4.74 -9.76
C ASP A 255 16.00 4.46 -10.50
N ILE A 256 16.13 3.28 -11.13
CA ILE A 256 17.29 2.93 -11.97
C ILE A 256 17.45 3.96 -13.09
N THR A 257 16.36 4.30 -13.77
CA THR A 257 16.37 5.27 -14.87
C THR A 257 16.85 6.64 -14.39
N ASN A 258 16.35 7.12 -13.25
CA ASN A 258 16.79 8.38 -12.65
C ASN A 258 18.27 8.38 -12.27
N LYS A 259 18.78 7.26 -11.73
CA LYS A 259 20.21 7.09 -11.43
C LYS A 259 21.05 7.13 -12.71
N LEU A 260 20.63 6.47 -13.78
CA LEU A 260 21.31 6.51 -15.09
C LEU A 260 21.36 7.92 -15.68
N TYR A 261 20.26 8.67 -15.62
CA TYR A 261 20.25 10.07 -16.05
C TYR A 261 21.20 10.94 -15.22
N SER A 262 21.29 10.69 -13.90
CA SER A 262 22.20 11.42 -13.02
C SER A 262 23.68 11.16 -13.32
N LEU A 263 24.01 9.99 -13.87
CA LEU A 263 25.37 9.66 -14.34
C LEU A 263 25.72 10.33 -15.67
N ASN A 264 24.72 10.55 -16.52
CA ASN A 264 24.88 11.09 -17.86
C ASN A 264 24.81 12.62 -17.92
N ASP A 265 24.53 13.32 -16.82
CA ASP A 265 24.49 14.79 -16.79
C ASP A 265 25.93 15.37 -16.89
N PRO A 266 26.30 16.01 -18.02
CA PRO A 266 27.66 16.50 -18.25
C PRO A 266 28.05 17.64 -17.28
N THR A 267 27.09 18.26 -16.60
CA THR A 267 27.37 19.37 -15.68
C THR A 267 27.98 18.94 -14.34
N LEU A 268 27.86 17.65 -13.99
CA LEU A 268 28.44 17.08 -12.76
C LEU A 268 29.86 16.53 -12.98
N SER A 269 30.19 16.06 -14.18
CA SER A 269 31.56 15.70 -14.55
C SER A 269 32.45 16.95 -14.70
N ASP A 270 31.88 18.06 -15.19
CA ASP A 270 32.62 19.30 -15.48
C ASP A 270 33.09 20.11 -14.26
N LYS A 271 32.45 19.93 -13.10
CA LYS A 271 32.91 20.58 -11.86
C LYS A 271 34.07 19.85 -11.19
N THR A 272 34.29 18.58 -11.54
CA THR A 272 35.40 17.77 -11.02
C THR A 272 36.59 17.76 -11.99
N SER A 273 36.34 17.87 -13.30
CA SER A 273 37.40 17.98 -14.33
C SER A 273 38.11 19.32 -14.34
N LYS A 274 37.57 20.38 -13.73
CA LYS A 274 38.29 21.66 -13.54
C LYS A 274 39.45 21.62 -12.53
N LYS A 275 39.75 20.45 -11.93
CA LYS A 275 40.92 20.28 -11.04
C LYS A 275 41.98 19.30 -11.55
N MET A 276 41.88 18.79 -12.78
CA MET A 276 42.96 17.99 -13.36
C MET A 276 43.03 18.18 -14.87
N GLU A 277 44.22 18.57 -15.34
CA GLU A 277 44.60 18.75 -16.73
C GLU A 277 44.18 17.58 -17.64
N GLN A 278 43.67 17.98 -18.82
CA GLN A 278 43.78 17.35 -20.14
C GLN A 278 43.93 15.82 -20.22
N GLN A 279 42.85 15.15 -20.64
CA GLN A 279 42.68 14.57 -22.00
C GLN A 279 41.46 13.62 -21.96
N PRO A 280 40.39 13.83 -22.75
CA PRO A 280 39.26 12.92 -22.74
C PRO A 280 39.72 11.57 -23.29
N SER A 281 39.63 10.51 -22.49
CA SER A 281 40.01 9.18 -22.92
C SER A 281 39.04 8.71 -24.01
N LEU A 282 39.59 8.25 -25.14
CA LEU A 282 38.89 7.65 -26.28
C LEU A 282 37.92 6.51 -25.86
N CYS A 283 38.11 5.93 -24.67
CA CYS A 283 37.27 4.90 -24.09
C CYS A 283 35.85 5.40 -23.75
N SER A 284 35.70 6.70 -23.40
CA SER A 284 34.39 7.30 -23.10
C SER A 284 33.52 7.52 -24.35
N GLN A 285 34.13 7.74 -25.52
CA GLN A 285 33.36 7.92 -26.76
C GLN A 285 32.98 6.59 -27.42
N LEU A 286 33.84 5.58 -27.31
CA LEU A 286 33.57 4.23 -27.83
C LEU A 286 32.38 3.56 -27.12
N SER A 287 32.24 3.73 -25.80
CA SER A 287 31.13 3.12 -25.04
C SER A 287 29.76 3.74 -25.39
N VAL A 288 29.71 5.04 -25.64
CA VAL A 288 28.47 5.77 -25.96
C VAL A 288 28.05 5.54 -27.42
N MET A 289 29.00 5.41 -28.36
CA MET A 289 28.71 5.00 -29.73
C MET A 289 28.23 3.53 -29.81
N GLN A 290 28.83 2.63 -29.05
CA GLN A 290 28.35 1.25 -28.93
C GLN A 290 26.94 1.20 -28.33
N MET A 291 26.65 2.02 -27.30
CA MET A 291 25.31 2.14 -26.71
C MET A 291 24.24 2.56 -27.73
N ARG A 292 24.56 3.50 -28.63
CA ARG A 292 23.62 4.01 -29.64
C ARG A 292 23.30 2.96 -30.72
N ASN A 293 24.30 2.19 -31.14
CA ASN A 293 24.14 1.15 -32.15
C ASN A 293 23.40 -0.09 -31.61
N SER A 294 23.58 -0.43 -30.34
CA SER A 294 22.86 -1.55 -29.70
C SER A 294 21.36 -1.27 -29.56
N MET A 295 20.97 -0.03 -29.22
CA MET A 295 19.55 0.32 -29.10
C MET A 295 18.81 0.41 -30.44
N ALA A 296 19.53 0.66 -31.55
CA ALA A 296 18.94 0.64 -32.88
C ALA A 296 18.77 -0.78 -33.46
N SER A 297 19.40 -1.80 -32.85
CA SER A 297 19.52 -3.15 -33.42
C SER A 297 18.65 -4.22 -32.75
N SER A 298 17.99 -3.97 -31.61
CA SER A 298 17.19 -5.00 -30.93
C SER A 298 15.74 -4.56 -30.75
N SER A 299 14.82 -5.25 -31.41
CA SER A 299 13.37 -5.12 -31.23
C SER A 299 12.85 -5.79 -29.95
N ASP A 300 13.71 -6.30 -29.06
CA ASP A 300 13.31 -6.90 -27.78
C ASP A 300 14.04 -6.24 -26.61
N SER A 301 13.27 -5.54 -25.78
CA SER A 301 13.73 -4.52 -24.82
C SER A 301 14.28 -5.07 -23.48
N GLU A 302 14.30 -6.38 -23.26
CA GLU A 302 14.65 -6.96 -21.94
C GLU A 302 16.09 -7.49 -21.86
N ASP A 303 16.64 -8.07 -22.94
CA ASP A 303 17.95 -8.75 -22.90
C ASP A 303 19.15 -7.79 -22.94
N GLY A 304 19.04 -6.67 -23.66
CA GLY A 304 20.12 -5.68 -23.75
C GLY A 304 20.41 -4.99 -22.40
N LEU A 305 19.37 -4.80 -21.58
CA LEU A 305 19.49 -4.18 -20.25
C LEU A 305 20.18 -5.13 -19.26
N GLN A 306 19.85 -6.43 -19.31
CA GLN A 306 20.45 -7.48 -18.48
C GLN A 306 21.96 -7.61 -18.72
N GLN A 307 22.41 -7.51 -19.97
CA GLN A 307 23.82 -7.64 -20.34
C GLN A 307 24.66 -6.42 -19.90
N PHE A 308 24.07 -5.23 -19.89
CA PHE A 308 24.72 -4.01 -19.42
C PHE A 308 24.76 -3.92 -17.89
N LEU A 309 23.67 -4.29 -17.20
CA LEU A 309 23.62 -4.37 -15.74
C LEU A 309 24.63 -5.38 -15.14
N ARG A 310 25.09 -6.35 -15.95
CA ARG A 310 26.11 -7.33 -15.55
C ARG A 310 27.54 -6.78 -15.49
N GLY A 311 27.82 -5.60 -16.06
CA GLY A 311 29.17 -5.06 -16.17
C GLY A 311 30.05 -5.89 -17.11
N SER A 312 30.72 -5.24 -18.06
CA SER A 312 31.66 -5.89 -18.98
C SER A 312 32.94 -6.30 -18.25
N SER A 313 32.90 -7.42 -17.53
CA SER A 313 34.04 -8.03 -16.87
C SER A 313 34.18 -9.48 -17.33
N THR A 314 34.60 -9.70 -18.57
CA THR A 314 35.31 -10.93 -19.06
C THR A 314 35.40 -10.92 -20.59
N ALA A 315 36.26 -10.06 -21.15
CA ALA A 315 36.66 -10.20 -22.56
C ALA A 315 38.01 -9.53 -22.85
N SER A 316 39.04 -9.77 -22.03
CA SER A 316 40.39 -9.28 -22.36
C SER A 316 41.56 -10.14 -21.87
N SER A 317 41.35 -11.39 -21.42
CA SER A 317 42.44 -12.26 -20.98
C SER A 317 42.54 -13.62 -21.67
N LEU A 318 41.75 -13.90 -22.71
CA LEU A 318 41.74 -15.22 -23.38
C LEU A 318 42.15 -15.19 -24.86
N ARG A 319 42.66 -14.07 -25.38
CA ARG A 319 43.03 -13.93 -26.80
C ARG A 319 44.52 -13.83 -27.10
N ASN A 320 45.39 -14.10 -26.11
CA ASN A 320 46.85 -14.10 -26.33
C ASN A 320 47.56 -15.46 -26.13
N ASN A 321 46.86 -16.53 -25.72
CA ASN A 321 47.52 -17.84 -25.48
C ASN A 321 47.14 -18.97 -26.46
N GLN A 322 46.40 -18.68 -27.54
CA GLN A 322 46.06 -19.69 -28.56
C GLN A 322 46.75 -19.47 -29.91
N GLN A 323 47.53 -18.40 -30.08
CA GLN A 323 48.18 -18.09 -31.37
C GLN A 323 49.62 -18.61 -31.48
N GLU A 324 50.24 -19.10 -30.39
CA GLU A 324 51.65 -19.56 -30.41
C GLU A 324 51.84 -21.10 -30.48
N PHE A 325 50.77 -21.90 -30.58
CA PHE A 325 50.90 -23.37 -30.56
C PHE A 325 50.68 -24.09 -31.90
N TYR A 326 50.55 -23.37 -33.03
CA TYR A 326 50.24 -24.00 -34.33
C TYR A 326 51.23 -23.71 -35.47
N ASN A 327 52.42 -23.16 -35.18
CA ASN A 327 53.44 -22.86 -36.20
C ASN A 327 54.81 -23.52 -35.91
N THR A 328 54.79 -24.77 -35.48
CA THR A 328 55.99 -25.62 -35.52
C THR A 328 55.57 -26.96 -36.11
N TYR A 329 56.33 -27.46 -37.09
CA TYR A 329 56.10 -28.66 -37.91
C TYR A 329 55.33 -28.42 -39.22
N GLY A 330 56.01 -27.73 -40.15
CA GLY A 330 55.87 -28.05 -41.56
C GLY A 330 56.73 -29.26 -41.95
N VAL A 331 56.49 -29.76 -43.17
CA VAL A 331 57.10 -30.89 -43.91
C VAL A 331 56.36 -32.22 -43.72
N GLY A 332 55.80 -32.90 -44.73
CA GLY A 332 55.77 -32.66 -46.18
C GLY A 332 54.94 -33.75 -46.93
N ARG A 333 54.67 -33.44 -48.20
CA ARG A 333 53.99 -34.18 -49.30
C ARG A 333 53.94 -35.72 -49.28
N LEU A 334 52.82 -36.27 -49.78
CA LEU A 334 52.64 -37.08 -51.02
C LEU A 334 51.16 -37.54 -51.08
N GLN A 335 50.32 -37.03 -51.98
CA GLN A 335 50.02 -37.52 -53.34
C GLN A 335 48.90 -38.59 -53.38
N HIS A 336 47.81 -38.21 -54.07
CA HIS A 336 46.83 -38.99 -54.84
C HIS A 336 46.49 -40.42 -54.39
N ASP A 337 45.20 -40.71 -54.11
CA ASP A 337 44.30 -41.30 -55.11
C ASP A 337 42.93 -41.73 -54.53
N VAL A 338 41.89 -41.68 -55.40
CA VAL A 338 40.72 -42.61 -55.46
C VAL A 338 39.58 -42.38 -54.43
N PHE A 339 38.25 -42.36 -54.72
CA PHE A 339 37.37 -42.78 -55.82
C PHE A 339 36.12 -41.86 -55.84
N CYS A 340 35.62 -41.53 -57.05
CA CYS A 340 34.29 -41.00 -57.47
C CYS A 340 33.54 -39.95 -56.64
#